data_AF-A0A6P0BD89-F1
#
_entry.id   AF-A0A6P0BD89-F1
#
_cell.length_a   1.000
_cell.length_b   1.000
_cell.length_c   1.000
_cell.angle_alpha   90.00
_cell.angle_beta   90.00
_cell.angle_gamma   90.00
#
_symmetry.space_group_name_H-M   'P 1'
#
loop_
_entity.id
_entity.type
_entity.pdbx_description
1 polymer ?
#
loop_
_entity_poly.entity_id
_entity_poly.type
_entity_poly.pdbx_seq_one_letter_code
_entity_poly.pdbx_strand_id
1 'polypeptide(L)'
;MSLKLISGMMKSSGDEALLAMDAGGANQMVVIDKGALLEVAEPRRCDENRLQENIDLFSRIASAKYDRGDVEPDGRIQIGADDLLAWRQRAHVKSKPENVGRISE
;
A
#
# COMPACT_ATOMS: atom_id res chain seq x y z
N MET A 1 -2.86 14.84 2.31
CA MET A 1 -1.82 15.26 1.33
C MET A 1 -1.27 13.97 0.74
N SER A 2 -1.03 13.90 -0.57
CA SER A 2 -0.47 12.67 -1.16
C SER A 2 1.00 12.52 -0.77
N LEU A 3 1.35 11.44 -0.08
CA LEU A 3 2.75 11.10 0.18
C LEU A 3 3.47 10.85 -1.15
N LYS A 4 4.69 11.38 -1.29
CA LYS A 4 5.53 11.14 -2.47
C LYS A 4 6.66 10.19 -2.11
N LEU A 5 6.83 9.13 -2.88
CA LEU A 5 7.94 8.21 -2.68
C LEU A 5 9.28 8.94 -2.85
N ILE A 6 10.15 8.86 -1.83
CA ILE A 6 11.54 9.33 -1.90
C ILE A 6 12.46 8.16 -2.22
N SER A 7 12.31 7.07 -1.45
CA SER A 7 13.14 5.87 -1.59
C SER A 7 12.42 4.64 -1.04
N GLY A 8 12.74 3.48 -1.59
CA GLY A 8 12.33 2.19 -1.07
C GLY A 8 13.54 1.27 -0.94
N MET A 9 13.59 0.50 0.13
CA MET A 9 14.65 -0.47 0.36
C MET A 9 14.10 -1.73 1.00
N MET A 10 14.73 -2.86 0.71
CA MET A 10 14.44 -4.11 1.41
C MET A 10 15.45 -4.32 2.54
N LYS A 11 15.00 -4.80 3.70
CA LYS A 11 15.94 -5.18 4.77
C LYS A 11 16.72 -6.42 4.33
N SER A 12 17.97 -6.52 4.75
CA SER A 12 18.84 -7.67 4.46
C SER A 12 18.31 -8.99 5.01
N SER A 13 17.45 -8.96 6.04
CA SER A 13 16.76 -10.16 6.54
C SER A 13 15.75 -10.73 5.55
N GLY A 14 15.27 -9.91 4.60
CA GLY A 14 14.24 -10.28 3.64
C GLY A 14 12.85 -10.43 4.25
N ASP A 15 12.65 -9.95 5.49
CA ASP A 15 11.38 -10.05 6.19
C ASP A 15 10.55 -8.77 6.08
N GLU A 16 11.15 -7.65 5.73
CA GLU A 16 10.47 -6.36 5.67
C GLU A 16 11.07 -5.48 4.59
N ALA A 17 10.24 -4.59 4.05
CA ALA A 17 10.68 -3.48 3.24
C ALA A 17 10.32 -2.14 3.90
N LEU A 18 11.12 -1.12 3.63
CA LEU A 18 10.95 0.23 4.15
C LEU A 18 10.79 1.19 2.98
N LEU A 19 9.76 2.03 3.04
CA LEU A 19 9.64 3.19 2.16
C LEU A 19 9.82 4.46 2.98
N ALA A 20 10.64 5.38 2.47
CA ALA A 20 10.68 6.75 2.92
C ALA A 20 9.84 7.59 1.96
N MET A 21 8.86 8.31 2.49
CA MET A 21 7.96 9.15 1.70
C MET A 21 7.97 10.59 2.22
N ASP A 22 7.89 11.57 1.31
CA ASP A 22 7.75 12.98 1.65
C ASP A 22 6.29 13.30 1.98
N ALA A 23 6.08 13.87 3.16
CA ALA A 23 4.81 14.36 3.67
C ALA A 23 4.75 15.90 3.69
N GLY A 24 5.42 16.57 2.74
CA GLY A 24 5.41 18.03 2.63
C GLY A 24 6.36 18.71 3.62
N GLY A 25 7.55 18.15 3.80
CA GLY A 25 8.60 18.71 4.68
C GLY A 25 9.00 17.81 5.86
N ALA A 26 8.33 16.67 6.02
CA ALA A 26 8.74 15.61 6.94
C ALA A 26 8.78 14.27 6.21
N ASN A 27 9.73 13.41 6.58
CA ASN A 27 9.81 12.06 6.03
C ASN A 27 8.88 11.14 6.82
N GLN A 28 7.87 10.61 6.14
CA GLN A 28 7.01 9.55 6.64
C GLN A 28 7.64 8.20 6.31
N MET A 29 7.94 7.42 7.35
CA MET A 29 8.43 6.05 7.17
C MET A 29 7.26 5.08 7.07
N VAL A 30 7.35 4.18 6.10
CA VAL A 30 6.39 3.10 5.85
C VAL A 30 7.14 1.78 6.01
N VAL A 31 6.57 0.88 6.80
CA VAL A 31 7.07 -0.48 6.99
C VAL A 31 6.11 -1.44 6.30
N ILE A 32 6.64 -2.25 5.39
CA ILE A 32 5.90 -3.28 4.68
C ILE A 32 6.35 -4.62 5.24
N ASP A 33 5.42 -5.38 5.79
CA ASP A 33 5.73 -6.68 6.35
C ASP A 33 5.91 -7.77 5.27
N LYS A 34 6.50 -8.89 5.68
CA LYS A 34 6.71 -10.06 4.81
C LYS A 34 5.41 -10.58 4.20
N GLY A 35 4.32 -10.55 4.97
CA GLY A 35 3.02 -11.05 4.54
C GLY A 35 2.52 -10.25 3.33
N ALA A 36 2.62 -8.93 3.39
CA ALA A 36 2.27 -8.03 2.31
C ALA A 36 3.14 -8.24 1.07
N LEU A 37 4.46 -8.39 1.26
CA LEU A 37 5.39 -8.65 0.16
C LEU A 37 5.10 -9.98 -0.55
N LEU A 38 4.72 -11.02 0.20
CA LEU A 38 4.37 -12.33 -0.36
C LEU A 38 2.99 -12.34 -1.02
N GLU A 39 2.04 -11.56 -0.50
CA GLU A 39 0.65 -11.52 -1.00
C GLU A 39 0.53 -10.74 -2.31
N VAL A 40 1.42 -9.77 -2.56
CA VAL A 40 1.41 -8.96 -3.78
C VAL A 40 2.13 -9.65 -4.96
N ALA A 41 3.09 -10.53 -4.70
CA ALA A 41 3.93 -11.12 -5.73
C ALA A 41 3.36 -12.43 -6.30
N GLU A 42 3.32 -12.55 -7.64
CA GLU A 42 3.02 -13.81 -8.35
C GLU A 42 4.12 -14.15 -9.37
N PRO A 43 4.89 -15.24 -9.19
CA PRO A 43 4.89 -16.16 -8.05
C PRO A 43 5.35 -15.48 -6.74
N ARG A 44 4.88 -16.01 -5.60
CA ARG A 44 5.18 -15.48 -4.26
C ARG A 44 6.68 -15.40 -4.04
N ARG A 45 7.21 -14.18 -4.03
CA ARG A 45 8.63 -13.89 -3.83
C ARG A 45 8.77 -12.61 -3.03
N CYS A 46 9.70 -12.64 -2.07
CA CYS A 46 10.12 -11.48 -1.32
C CYS A 46 11.53 -11.13 -1.81
N ASP A 47 11.62 -10.20 -2.75
CA ASP A 47 12.89 -9.67 -3.30
C ASP A 47 12.73 -8.20 -3.69
N GLU A 48 13.86 -7.51 -3.86
CA GLU A 48 13.88 -6.07 -4.13
C GLU A 48 13.22 -5.72 -5.48
N ASN A 49 13.31 -6.59 -6.48
CA ASN A 49 12.65 -6.38 -7.76
C ASN A 49 11.13 -6.36 -7.60
N ARG A 50 10.57 -7.27 -6.78
CA ARG A 50 9.13 -7.28 -6.48
C ARG A 50 8.68 -6.07 -5.68
N LEU A 51 9.51 -5.60 -4.75
CA LEU A 51 9.25 -4.35 -4.05
C LEU A 51 9.17 -3.19 -5.05
N GLN A 52 10.11 -3.10 -6.00
CA GLN A 52 10.11 -2.05 -7.03
C GLN A 52 8.89 -2.13 -7.95
N GLU A 53 8.51 -3.33 -8.42
CA GLU A 53 7.33 -3.53 -9.27
C GLU A 53 6.02 -3.10 -8.59
N ASN A 54 5.95 -3.21 -7.26
CA ASN A 54 4.74 -2.92 -6.48
C ASN A 54 4.85 -1.63 -5.65
N ILE A 55 5.91 -0.84 -5.86
CA ILE A 55 6.20 0.33 -5.03
C ILE A 55 5.11 1.39 -5.13
N ASP A 56 4.49 1.53 -6.30
CA ASP A 56 3.35 2.42 -6.53
C ASP A 56 2.11 1.99 -5.75
N LEU A 57 1.87 0.67 -5.65
CA LEU A 57 0.75 0.14 -4.88
C LEU A 57 0.94 0.42 -3.39
N PHE A 58 2.12 0.11 -2.86
CA PHE A 58 2.45 0.35 -1.46
C PHE A 58 2.41 1.85 -1.13
N SER A 59 2.90 2.70 -2.02
CA SER A 59 2.83 4.17 -1.86
C SER A 59 1.39 4.69 -1.80
N ARG A 60 0.48 4.11 -2.59
CA ARG A 60 -0.95 4.49 -2.56
C ARG A 60 -1.64 4.03 -1.28
N ILE A 61 -1.35 2.81 -0.82
CA ILE A 61 -1.88 2.29 0.44
C ILE A 61 -1.36 3.15 1.61
N ALA A 62 -0.05 3.45 1.64
CA ALA A 62 0.55 4.32 2.63
C ALA A 62 -0.10 5.70 2.66
N SER A 63 -0.28 6.33 1.49
CA SER A 63 -0.96 7.63 1.38
C SER A 63 -2.38 7.57 1.93
N ALA A 64 -3.13 6.52 1.61
CA ALA A 64 -4.50 6.35 2.07
C ALA A 64 -4.60 6.10 3.58
N LYS A 65 -3.62 5.42 4.19
CA LYS A 65 -3.52 5.25 5.65
C LYS A 65 -3.12 6.56 6.32
N TYR A 66 -2.15 7.27 5.76
CA TYR A 66 -1.73 8.59 6.24
C TYR A 66 -2.89 9.60 6.25
N ASP A 67 -3.65 9.69 5.16
CA ASP A 67 -4.81 10.59 5.06
C ASP A 67 -5.92 10.24 6.07
N ARG A 68 -5.98 9.00 6.56
CA ARG A 68 -6.92 8.55 7.62
C ARG A 68 -6.40 8.80 9.04
N GLY A 69 -5.10 9.09 9.18
CA GLY A 69 -4.42 9.11 10.48
C GLY A 69 -4.11 7.71 11.02
N ASP A 70 -4.13 6.67 10.16
CA ASP A 70 -3.76 5.29 10.53
C ASP A 70 -2.23 5.16 10.59
N VAL A 71 -1.64 5.85 11.56
CA VAL A 71 -0.20 5.87 11.85
C VAL A 71 0.02 5.19 13.20
N GLU A 72 1.00 4.30 13.27
CA GLU A 72 1.36 3.58 14.49
C GLU A 72 1.90 4.54 15.57
N PRO A 73 1.88 4.14 16.86
CA PRO A 73 2.36 4.97 17.96
C PRO A 73 3.83 5.41 17.83
N ASP A 74 4.64 4.66 17.08
CA ASP A 74 6.04 5.00 16.79
C ASP A 74 6.19 6.01 15.63
N GLY A 75 5.06 6.49 15.08
CA GLY A 75 5.00 7.45 13.99
C GLY A 75 5.14 6.84 12.60
N ARG A 76 5.19 5.51 12.46
CA ARG A 76 5.33 4.82 11.18
C ARG A 76 3.99 4.35 10.63
N ILE A 77 3.93 4.15 9.32
CA ILE A 77 2.78 3.49 8.70
C ILE A 77 3.12 2.03 8.49
N GLN A 78 2.33 1.13 9.04
CA GLN A 78 2.50 -0.31 8.81
C GLN A 78 1.57 -0.79 7.69
N ILE A 79 2.12 -1.54 6.74
CA ILE A 79 1.37 -2.19 5.67
C ILE A 79 1.54 -3.71 5.80
N GLY A 80 0.41 -4.39 6.05
CA GLY A 80 0.34 -5.83 6.11
C GLY A 80 -0.51 -6.47 5.02
N ALA A 81 -0.59 -7.80 5.05
CA ALA A 81 -1.41 -8.57 4.10
C ALA A 81 -2.89 -8.15 4.14
N ASP A 82 -3.42 -7.86 5.33
CA ASP A 82 -4.81 -7.41 5.51
C ASP A 82 -5.08 -6.07 4.82
N ASP A 83 -4.11 -5.15 4.81
CA ASP A 83 -4.22 -3.89 4.09
C ASP A 83 -4.34 -4.12 2.58
N LEU A 84 -3.59 -5.08 2.03
CA LEU A 84 -3.69 -5.46 0.61
C LEU A 84 -5.04 -6.11 0.30
N LEU A 85 -5.53 -6.99 1.17
CA LEU A 85 -6.85 -7.62 1.00
C LEU A 85 -7.96 -6.58 1.05
N ALA A 86 -7.93 -5.66 2.03
CA ALA A 86 -8.87 -4.57 2.14
C ALA A 86 -8.79 -3.63 0.92
N TRP A 87 -7.57 -3.36 0.43
CA TRP A 87 -7.35 -2.54 -0.76
C TRP A 87 -7.95 -3.18 -2.01
N ARG A 88 -7.71 -4.49 -2.24
CA ARG A 88 -8.30 -5.24 -3.36
C ARG A 88 -9.83 -5.26 -3.30
N GLN A 89 -10.40 -5.47 -2.12
CA GLN A 89 -11.87 -5.45 -1.95
C GLN A 89 -12.46 -4.07 -2.26
N ARG A 90 -11.83 -2.99 -1.79
CA ARG A 90 -12.28 -1.62 -2.10
C ARG A 90 -12.10 -1.25 -3.58
N ALA A 91 -11.03 -1.72 -4.21
CA ALA A 91 -10.83 -1.58 -5.65
C ALA A 91 -11.92 -2.32 -6.44
N HIS A 92 -12.33 -3.51 -5.98
CA HIS A 92 -13.39 -4.29 -6.61
C HIS A 92 -14.77 -3.65 -6.46
N VAL A 93 -15.05 -2.98 -5.33
CA VAL A 93 -16.29 -2.22 -5.10
C VAL A 93 -16.42 -1.03 -6.07
N LYS A 94 -15.31 -0.42 -6.47
CA LYS A 94 -15.32 0.71 -7.44
C LYS A 94 -15.58 0.27 -8.89
N SER A 95 -15.53 -1.03 -9.18
CA SER A 95 -15.66 -1.59 -10.54
C SER A 95 -17.08 -2.06 -10.88
N LYS A 96 -18.07 -1.86 -10.02
CA LYS A 96 -19.46 -2.16 -10.36
C LYS A 96 -20.09 -0.93 -10.98
N PRO A 97 -20.27 -0.85 -12.32
CA PRO A 97 -21.17 0.15 -12.87
C PRO A 97 -22.57 -0.17 -12.32
N GLU A 98 -23.07 0.74 -11.51
CA GLU A 98 -24.48 0.89 -11.19
C GLU A 98 -25.25 1.03 -12.51
N ASN A 99 -25.69 -0.11 -13.06
CA ASN A 99 -26.62 -0.13 -14.17
C ASN A 99 -28.00 0.27 -13.62
N VAL A 100 -28.18 1.57 -13.40
CA VAL A 100 -29.48 2.20 -13.18
C VAL A 100 -30.01 2.62 -14.53
N GLY A 101 -30.78 1.74 -15.15
CA GLY A 101 -31.63 2.02 -16.28
C GLY A 101 -32.65 0.89 -16.39
N ARG A 102 -33.94 1.11 -16.53
CA ARG A 102 -34.73 2.33 -16.68
C ARG A 102 -36.17 1.84 -16.44
N ILE A 103 -36.94 2.61 -15.70
CA ILE A 103 -38.41 2.54 -15.66
C ILE A 103 -38.98 2.61 -17.08
N SER A 104 -39.93 1.75 -17.40
CA SER A 104 -40.89 1.85 -18.52
C SER A 104 -42.16 1.17 -17.99
N GLU A 105 -43.09 1.99 -17.51
CA GLU A 105 -44.36 2.36 -18.19
C GLU A 105 -45.39 1.22 -18.20
#